data_AF-A0A944SYI1-F1
#
_entry.id   AF-A0A944SYI1-F1
#
_cell.length_a   1.000
_cell.length_b   1.000
_cell.length_c   1.000
_cell.angle_alpha   90.00
_cell.angle_beta   90.00
_cell.angle_gamma   90.00
#
_symmetry.space_group_name_H-M   'P 1'
#
loop_
_entity.id
_entity.type
_entity.pdbx_description
1 polymer ?
#
loop_
_entity_poly.entity_id
_entity_poly.type
_entity_poly.pdbx_seq_one_letter_code
_entity_poly.pdbx_strand_id
1 'polypeptide(L)'
;MTFFRFFLVLVIEFFSPVFTGSAVAAVEKEMVLIPSGEYLMGSEKGKGRPDEYPRHKVFLDTFYFDRFEVTGEDFEEYLSSNSSQHPTI
;
A
#
# COMPACT_ATOMS: atom_id res chain seq x y z
N MET A 1 -24.58 -9.00 -61.90
CA MET A 1 -25.96 -8.71 -61.46
C MET A 1 -25.98 -8.72 -59.94
N THR A 2 -26.27 -7.55 -59.35
CA THR A 2 -27.03 -7.40 -58.09
C THR A 2 -26.46 -8.15 -56.87
N PHE A 3 -25.78 -7.53 -55.90
CA PHE A 3 -26.46 -6.75 -54.86
C PHE A 3 -25.43 -5.93 -54.04
N PHE A 4 -25.08 -4.75 -54.55
CA PHE A 4 -24.64 -3.62 -53.73
C PHE A 4 -25.86 -3.14 -52.92
N ARG A 5 -26.22 -3.86 -51.85
CA ARG A 5 -27.36 -3.51 -50.98
C ARG A 5 -27.42 -4.30 -49.66
N PHE A 6 -26.29 -4.38 -48.95
CA PHE A 6 -26.27 -4.50 -47.49
C PHE A 6 -25.28 -3.47 -46.93
N PHE A 7 -25.37 -2.26 -47.48
CA PHE A 7 -25.02 -1.03 -46.79
C PHE A 7 -25.99 -0.89 -45.61
N LEU A 8 -25.46 -0.58 -44.43
CA LEU A 8 -26.17 -0.20 -43.20
C LEU A 8 -26.59 -1.38 -42.29
N VAL A 9 -26.08 -1.34 -41.05
CA VAL A 9 -26.44 -2.18 -39.88
C VAL A 9 -25.73 -3.54 -39.77
N LEU A 10 -24.43 -3.53 -39.46
CA LEU A 10 -23.85 -4.35 -38.36
C LEU A 10 -22.45 -3.85 -37.97
N VAL A 11 -22.30 -2.54 -37.70
CA VAL A 11 -21.03 -1.93 -37.28
C VAL A 11 -20.99 -1.68 -35.75
N ILE A 12 -22.01 -2.01 -34.96
CA ILE A 12 -22.11 -1.50 -33.57
C ILE A 12 -22.63 -2.52 -32.53
N GLU A 13 -22.40 -3.83 -32.65
CA GLU A 13 -22.87 -4.77 -31.60
C GLU A 13 -21.90 -5.92 -31.26
N PHE A 14 -20.59 -5.69 -31.30
CA PHE A 14 -19.65 -6.54 -30.55
C PHE A 14 -18.49 -5.74 -29.93
N PHE A 15 -18.75 -4.46 -29.64
CA PHE A 15 -17.88 -3.64 -28.80
C PHE A 15 -18.52 -3.50 -27.41
N SER A 16 -18.64 -4.61 -26.69
CA SER A 16 -18.80 -4.54 -25.24
C SER A 16 -17.46 -4.95 -24.61
N PRO A 17 -16.66 -4.01 -24.10
CA PRO A 17 -15.74 -4.39 -23.05
C PRO A 17 -16.64 -4.67 -21.85
N VAL A 18 -16.96 -5.94 -21.61
CA VAL A 18 -17.42 -6.34 -20.29
C VAL A 18 -16.19 -6.21 -19.38
N PHE A 19 -15.93 -4.99 -18.94
CA PHE A 19 -15.02 -4.73 -17.84
C PHE A 19 -15.81 -5.05 -16.58
N THR A 20 -15.80 -6.32 -16.18
CA THR A 20 -16.20 -6.73 -14.84
C THR A 20 -15.10 -6.27 -13.88
N GLY A 21 -14.99 -4.96 -13.70
CA GLY A 21 -14.19 -4.37 -12.66
C GLY A 21 -14.94 -4.46 -11.34
N SER A 22 -14.78 -5.56 -10.62
CA SER A 22 -14.69 -5.42 -9.17
C SER A 22 -13.21 -5.24 -8.85
N ALA A 23 -12.70 -4.05 -9.15
CA ALA A 23 -11.48 -3.59 -8.51
C ALA A 23 -11.88 -3.30 -7.07
N VAL A 24 -11.78 -4.31 -6.21
CA VAL A 24 -11.37 -4.01 -4.83
C VAL A 24 -10.03 -3.32 -5.05
N ALA A 25 -10.01 -1.99 -4.88
CA ALA A 25 -8.78 -1.26 -4.91
C ALA A 25 -7.96 -1.85 -3.76
N ALA A 26 -7.08 -2.81 -4.08
CA ALA A 26 -6.01 -3.17 -3.19
C ALA A 26 -5.29 -1.85 -2.96
N VAL A 27 -5.47 -1.29 -1.76
CA VAL A 27 -4.68 -0.14 -1.35
C VAL A 27 -3.26 -0.68 -1.36
N GLU A 28 -2.50 -0.39 -2.41
CA GLU A 28 -1.07 -0.65 -2.41
C GLU A 28 -0.53 0.16 -1.24
N LYS A 29 -0.24 -0.51 -0.12
CA LYS A 29 0.37 0.12 1.04
C LYS A 29 1.69 0.70 0.58
N GLU A 30 1.76 2.02 0.59
CA GLU A 30 2.95 2.73 0.14
C GLU A 30 4.07 2.51 1.16
N MET A 31 4.90 1.51 0.90
CA MET A 31 6.13 1.28 1.65
C MET A 31 7.30 1.99 0.95
N VAL A 32 8.19 2.56 1.75
CA VAL A 32 9.42 3.20 1.27
C VAL A 32 10.62 2.29 1.51
N LEU A 33 11.52 2.22 0.53
CA LEU A 33 12.80 1.51 0.66
C LEU A 33 13.80 2.41 1.41
N ILE A 34 14.22 1.99 2.59
CA ILE A 34 15.30 2.62 3.35
C ILE A 34 16.61 1.94 2.94
N PRO A 35 17.57 2.68 2.35
CA PRO A 35 18.84 2.10 1.91
C PRO A 35 19.71 1.69 3.10
N SER A 36 20.61 0.73 2.86
CA SER A 36 21.61 0.37 3.87
C SER A 36 22.60 1.50 4.16
N GLY A 37 23.05 1.62 5.39
CA GLY A 37 24.07 2.61 5.76
C GLY A 37 24.32 2.74 7.26
N GLU A 38 25.24 3.65 7.60
CA GLU A 38 25.45 4.09 8.98
C GLU A 38 24.55 5.28 9.31
N TYR A 39 23.81 5.19 10.41
CA TYR A 39 22.93 6.22 10.92
C TYR A 39 23.30 6.58 12.36
N LEU A 40 22.93 7.79 12.80
CA LEU A 40 23.05 8.19 14.20
C LEU A 40 21.74 7.87 14.93
N MET A 41 21.82 7.05 15.97
CA MET A 41 20.70 6.73 16.86
C MET A 41 20.88 7.41 18.21
N GLY A 42 19.79 7.91 18.80
CA GLY A 42 19.78 8.64 20.06
C GLY A 42 19.91 10.16 19.90
N SER A 43 19.78 10.87 21.01
CA SER A 43 19.62 12.33 21.02
C SER A 43 20.94 13.11 21.05
N GLU A 44 20.92 14.31 20.45
CA GLU A 44 22.01 15.27 20.55
C GLU A 44 22.26 15.70 21.99
N LYS A 45 23.53 15.96 22.34
CA LYS A 45 23.90 16.47 23.66
C LYS A 45 23.08 17.72 24.01
N GLY A 46 22.33 17.65 25.11
CA GLY A 46 21.49 18.74 25.61
C GLY A 46 20.05 18.74 25.07
N LYS A 47 19.63 17.72 24.30
CA LYS A 47 18.25 17.55 23.81
C LYS A 47 17.68 16.18 24.22
N GLY A 48 16.36 16.03 24.32
CA GLY A 48 15.76 14.73 24.64
C GLY A 48 15.90 14.30 26.10
N ARG A 49 15.30 13.15 26.42
CA ARG A 49 15.25 12.57 27.77
C ARG A 49 16.53 11.79 28.10
N PRO A 50 16.84 11.55 29.40
CA PRO A 50 18.06 10.85 29.79
C PRO A 50 18.23 9.43 29.21
N ASP A 51 17.13 8.75 28.91
CA ASP A 51 17.07 7.40 28.31
C ASP A 51 17.33 7.38 26.80
N GLU A 52 17.41 8.54 26.13
CA GLU A 52 17.70 8.66 24.69
C GLU A 52 19.22 8.73 24.39
N TYR A 53 20.07 8.58 25.40
CA TYR A 53 21.52 8.74 25.33
C TYR A 53 22.30 7.45 25.61
N PRO A 54 23.56 7.34 25.13
CA PRO A 54 24.27 8.30 24.29
C PRO A 54 23.93 8.15 22.80
N ARG A 55 24.12 9.22 22.03
CA ARG A 55 24.08 9.13 20.57
C ARG A 55 25.25 8.30 20.05
N HIS A 56 24.96 7.32 19.19
CA HIS A 56 25.94 6.39 18.66
C HIS A 56 25.61 6.00 17.21
N LYS A 57 26.58 5.44 16.50
CA LYS A 57 26.39 4.94 15.12
C LYS A 57 25.76 3.55 15.15
N VAL A 58 24.80 3.33 14.25
CA VAL A 58 24.17 2.03 13.99
C VAL A 58 24.23 1.76 12.48
N PHE A 59 24.63 0.55 12.10
CA PHE A 59 24.52 0.10 10.72
C PHE A 59 23.18 -0.61 10.52
N LEU A 60 22.46 -0.24 9.47
CA LEU A 60 21.21 -0.89 9.07
C LEU A 60 21.37 -1.44 7.66
N ASP A 61 20.88 -2.65 7.44
CA ASP A 61 20.69 -3.21 6.10
C ASP A 61 19.55 -2.48 5.37
N THR A 62 19.36 -2.80 4.09
CA THR A 62 18.23 -2.25 3.32
C THR A 62 16.93 -2.91 3.76
N PHE A 63 15.89 -2.13 4.07
CA PHE A 63 14.57 -2.64 4.46
C PHE A 63 13.45 -1.72 3.95
N TYR A 64 12.22 -2.24 3.94
CA TYR A 64 11.03 -1.45 3.67
C TYR A 64 10.38 -0.95 4.96
N PHE A 65 9.87 0.26 4.95
CA PHE A 65 9.14 0.87 6.06
C PHE A 65 7.83 1.46 5.55
N ASP A 66 6.76 1.39 6.34
CA ASP A 66 5.49 2.02 5.95
C ASP A 66 5.66 3.54 5.90
N ARG A 67 5.16 4.17 4.84
CA ARG A 67 5.21 5.64 4.71
C ARG A 67 4.28 6.32 5.73
N PHE A 68 3.20 5.64 6.10
CA PHE A 68 2.17 6.14 7.00
C PHE A 68 1.94 5.16 8.15
N GLU A 69 1.44 5.67 9.26
CA GLU A 69 1.04 4.82 10.39
C GLU A 69 -0.13 3.91 10.00
N VAL A 70 -0.19 2.74 10.62
CA VAL A 70 -1.34 1.84 10.49
C VAL A 70 -2.59 2.54 11.01
N THR A 71 -3.61 2.66 10.17
CA THR A 71 -4.85 3.33 10.54
C THR A 71 -5.76 2.39 11.34
N GLY A 72 -6.77 2.95 12.01
CA GLY A 72 -7.81 2.14 12.64
C GLY A 72 -8.55 1.26 11.62
N GLU A 73 -8.78 1.77 10.41
CA GLU A 73 -9.41 1.01 9.32
C GLU A 73 -8.55 -0.18 8.88
N ASP A 74 -7.23 0.02 8.72
CA ASP A 74 -6.28 -1.07 8.42
C ASP A 74 -6.33 -2.18 9.48
N PHE A 75 -6.46 -1.79 10.75
CA PHE A 75 -6.51 -2.74 11.86
C PHE A 75 -7.85 -3.50 11.91
N GLU A 76 -8.97 -2.83 11.66
CA GLU A 76 -10.28 -3.49 11.55
C GLU A 76 -10.33 -4.44 10.35
N GLU A 77 -9.74 -4.07 9.21
CA GLU A 77 -9.60 -4.97 8.06
C GLU A 77 -8.81 -6.24 8.43
N TYR A 78 -7.69 -6.07 9.13
CA TYR A 78 -6.92 -7.19 9.67
C TYR A 78 -7.77 -8.07 10.60
N LEU A 79 -8.50 -7.48 11.56
CA LEU A 79 -9.35 -8.24 12.49
C LEU A 79 -10.51 -8.95 11.80
N SER A 80 -11.07 -8.38 10.73
CA SER A 80 -12.13 -9.04 9.94
C SER A 80 -11.65 -10.37 9.34
N SER A 81 -10.37 -10.43 8.95
CA SER A 81 -9.70 -11.62 8.45
C SER A 81 -9.16 -12.53 9.56
N ASN A 82 -8.93 -11.96 10.75
CA ASN A 82 -8.30 -12.60 11.90
C ASN A 82 -9.18 -12.51 13.16
N SER A 83 -10.45 -12.86 13.04
CA SER A 83 -11.47 -12.61 14.06
C SER A 83 -11.17 -13.20 15.45
N SER A 84 -10.41 -14.30 15.52
CA SER A 84 -9.96 -14.89 16.80
C SER A 84 -9.00 -14.01 17.60
N GLN A 85 -8.41 -13.00 16.97
CA GLN A 85 -7.47 -12.06 17.59
C GLN A 85 -8.13 -10.74 18.01
N HIS A 86 -9.46 -10.64 17.88
CA HIS A 86 -10.17 -9.44 18.32
C HIS A 86 -9.89 -9.21 19.82
N PRO A 87 -9.28 -8.08 20.20
CA PRO A 87 -9.03 -7.79 21.60
C PRO A 87 -10.38 -7.68 22.30
N THR A 88 -10.58 -8.49 23.34
CA THR A 88 -11.75 -8.42 24.20
C THR A 88 -11.30 -7.73 25.48
N ILE A 89 -11.97 -6.64 25.83
CA ILE A 89 -11.70 -5.85 27.04
C ILE A 89 -12.30 -6.55 28.26
#